data_AF-A0A177BYP0-F1
#
_entry.id   AF-A0A177BYP0-F1
#
_cell.length_a   1.000
_cell.length_b   1.000
_cell.length_c   1.000
_cell.angle_alpha   90.00
_cell.angle_beta   90.00
_cell.angle_gamma   90.00
#
_symmetry.space_group_name_H-M   'P 1'
#
loop_
_entity.id
_entity.type
_entity.pdbx_description
1 polymer ?
#
loop_
_entity_poly.entity_id
_entity_poly.type
_entity_poly.pdbx_seq_one_letter_code
_entity_poly.pdbx_strand_id
1 'polypeptide(L)'
;MPKLMWIGGCDMPAPVKRKTKDTIIVKGVDGLTFGLKCDTKALLESKSKIWFWTGCDNKHKLFDKLSCEWNLCPMVNTRLKEDISGLLDKSNRIAMVCITNFFDDEAADFVYFVKGYKNLANFLKLTFSGRAYNDPCFATPLQNFTFKKLIESPGLDCLALECVGKTETKGLRWLYLYKSAVNAWDKLEFDNEKYMTIKERLNRPGPMVEELSDTEEDTPSDTTDDDDEEKEVDEDEYEDLDDE
;
A
#
# COMPACT_ATOMS: atom_id res chain seq x y z
N MET A 1 -11.13 36.15 29.86
CA MET A 1 -9.89 35.43 30.19
C MET A 1 -10.12 33.94 29.97
N PRO A 2 -9.63 33.35 28.87
CA PRO A 2 -9.79 31.92 28.64
C PRO A 2 -8.77 31.13 29.46
N LYS A 3 -9.25 30.04 30.09
CA LYS A 3 -8.48 29.07 30.87
C LYS A 3 -7.53 28.30 29.95
N LEU A 4 -6.22 28.35 30.25
CA LEU A 4 -5.25 27.37 29.78
C LEU A 4 -5.60 26.00 30.37
N MET A 5 -5.94 25.03 29.53
CA MET A 5 -5.87 23.61 29.88
C MET A 5 -4.44 23.13 29.70
N TRP A 6 -3.87 22.64 30.79
CA TRP A 6 -2.63 21.87 30.81
C TRP A 6 -2.86 20.51 30.14
N ILE A 7 -2.06 20.20 29.12
CA ILE A 7 -1.94 18.84 28.56
C ILE A 7 -0.82 18.15 29.34
N GLY A 8 -1.16 16.97 29.89
CA GLY A 8 -0.32 16.21 30.81
C GLY A 8 1.02 15.78 30.21
N GLY A 9 2.00 15.64 31.11
CA GLY A 9 3.34 15.17 30.78
C GLY A 9 3.34 13.76 30.20
N CYS A 10 4.03 13.59 29.08
CA CYS A 10 4.31 12.30 28.49
C CYS A 10 5.44 11.62 29.26
N ASP A 11 5.10 10.62 30.07
CA ASP A 11 6.04 9.59 30.49
C ASP A 11 6.62 8.93 29.22
N MET A 12 7.96 8.89 29.12
CA MET A 12 8.64 8.26 27.99
C MET A 12 8.31 6.75 27.95
N PRO A 13 7.87 6.19 26.81
CA PRO A 13 7.68 4.75 26.70
C PRO A 13 9.03 4.04 26.79
N ALA A 14 9.13 3.11 27.74
CA ALA A 14 10.27 2.21 27.91
C ALA A 14 10.57 1.42 26.61
N PRO A 15 11.85 1.02 26.39
CA PRO A 15 12.28 0.30 25.20
C PRO A 15 11.45 -0.97 24.94
N VAL A 16 11.18 -1.23 23.66
CA VAL A 16 10.43 -2.37 23.12
C VAL A 16 10.94 -3.67 23.73
N LYS A 17 10.20 -4.23 24.68
CA LYS A 17 10.45 -5.58 25.19
C LYS A 17 9.63 -6.56 24.36
N ARG A 18 10.29 -7.34 23.52
CA ARG A 18 9.69 -8.54 22.90
C ARG A 18 9.23 -9.47 24.02
N LYS A 19 7.93 -9.45 24.35
CA LYS A 19 7.34 -10.40 25.29
C LYS A 19 6.67 -11.50 24.47
N THR A 20 7.29 -12.69 24.51
CA THR A 20 6.73 -13.98 24.08
C THR A 20 6.38 -14.11 22.59
N LYS A 21 6.37 -15.35 22.10
CA LYS A 21 6.38 -15.71 20.67
C LYS A 21 5.15 -15.28 19.85
N ASP A 22 4.10 -14.75 20.48
CA ASP A 22 2.78 -14.61 19.83
C ASP A 22 2.23 -13.17 19.81
N THR A 23 3.00 -12.15 20.22
CA THR A 23 2.52 -10.76 20.14
C THR A 23 3.68 -9.79 19.98
N ILE A 24 3.80 -9.17 18.81
CA ILE A 24 4.63 -7.99 18.61
C ILE A 24 3.77 -6.79 18.99
N ILE A 25 4.20 -6.04 19.99
CA ILE A 25 3.56 -4.82 20.46
C ILE A 25 4.47 -3.67 20.06
N VAL A 26 4.14 -2.96 18.99
CA VAL A 26 4.84 -1.72 18.61
C VAL A 26 4.07 -0.54 19.19
N LYS A 27 4.67 0.16 20.16
CA LYS A 27 4.11 1.41 20.68
C LYS A 27 4.46 2.56 19.74
N GLY A 28 3.47 3.11 19.05
CA GLY A 28 3.49 4.33 18.25
C GLY A 28 3.52 5.62 19.09
N VAL A 29 3.66 6.74 18.38
CA VAL A 29 4.03 8.08 18.90
C VAL A 29 3.00 8.64 19.90
N ASP A 30 1.73 8.23 19.77
CA ASP A 30 0.62 8.73 20.60
C ASP A 30 0.16 7.73 21.68
N GLY A 31 0.98 6.70 21.97
CA GLY A 31 0.54 5.55 22.77
C GLY A 31 -0.28 4.53 21.98
N LEU A 32 -0.45 4.75 20.67
CA LEU A 32 -0.97 3.79 19.70
C LEU A 32 -0.18 2.50 19.81
N THR A 33 -0.84 1.36 19.80
CA THR A 33 -0.15 0.09 19.99
C THR A 33 -0.59 -0.83 18.88
N PHE A 34 0.31 -1.21 17.99
CA PHE A 34 0.01 -2.18 16.95
C PHE A 34 0.25 -3.57 17.52
N GLY A 35 -0.82 -4.22 17.99
CA GLY A 35 -0.84 -5.64 18.28
C GLY A 35 -1.21 -6.45 17.03
N LEU A 36 -0.44 -7.49 16.72
CA LEU A 36 -0.89 -8.56 15.82
C LEU A 36 -1.21 -9.80 16.64
N LYS A 37 -2.46 -10.24 16.62
CA LYS A 37 -2.81 -11.62 16.98
C LYS A 37 -2.77 -12.49 15.74
N CYS A 38 -1.75 -13.35 15.66
CA CYS A 38 -1.63 -14.31 14.57
C CYS A 38 -2.28 -15.67 14.90
N ASP A 39 -3.41 -15.67 15.63
CA ASP A 39 -4.17 -16.91 15.89
C ASP A 39 -5.00 -17.28 14.65
N THR A 40 -4.77 -18.48 14.11
CA THR A 40 -5.47 -19.01 12.94
C THR A 40 -6.98 -19.13 13.14
N LYS A 41 -7.46 -19.27 14.39
CA LYS A 41 -8.90 -19.26 14.68
C LYS A 41 -9.49 -17.85 14.57
N ALA A 42 -8.84 -16.86 15.15
CA ALA A 42 -9.24 -15.46 15.03
C ALA A 42 -9.23 -14.98 13.56
N LEU A 43 -8.32 -15.54 12.75
CA LEU A 43 -8.23 -15.31 11.31
C LEU A 43 -9.52 -15.64 10.55
N LEU A 44 -10.12 -16.80 10.87
CA LEU A 44 -11.34 -17.28 10.21
C LEU A 44 -12.55 -16.42 10.58
N GLU A 45 -12.57 -15.91 11.81
CA GLU A 45 -13.62 -15.03 12.34
C GLU A 45 -13.41 -13.56 11.97
N SER A 46 -12.22 -13.18 11.46
CA SER A 46 -11.90 -11.79 11.16
C SER A 46 -12.85 -11.20 10.10
N LYS A 47 -13.21 -9.93 10.25
CA LYS A 47 -13.97 -9.16 9.26
C LYS A 47 -13.08 -8.64 8.11
N SER A 48 -11.82 -9.05 8.08
CA SER A 48 -10.84 -8.58 7.10
C SER A 48 -11.20 -9.05 5.70
N LYS A 49 -11.25 -8.11 4.77
CA LYS A 49 -11.35 -8.35 3.32
C LYS A 49 -9.98 -8.17 2.69
N ILE A 50 -9.64 -9.04 1.75
CA ILE A 50 -8.40 -8.96 0.99
C ILE A 50 -8.75 -8.50 -0.42
N TRP A 51 -8.26 -7.33 -0.80
CA TRP A 51 -8.32 -6.83 -2.16
C TRP A 51 -7.00 -7.15 -2.85
N PHE A 52 -7.09 -7.78 -4.01
CA PHE A 52 -5.97 -8.10 -4.87
C PHE A 52 -6.09 -7.28 -6.15
N TRP A 53 -5.05 -6.53 -6.46
CA TRP A 53 -4.98 -5.67 -7.64
C TRP A 53 -3.71 -5.99 -8.42
N THR A 54 -3.82 -6.08 -9.74
CA THR A 54 -2.66 -6.18 -10.64
C THR A 54 -2.77 -5.16 -11.75
N GLY A 55 -1.63 -4.60 -12.14
CA GLY A 55 -1.59 -3.54 -13.13
C GLY A 55 -0.21 -2.99 -13.39
N CYS A 56 -0.16 -1.84 -14.06
CA CYS A 56 1.05 -1.06 -14.31
C CYS A 56 0.94 0.32 -13.65
N ASP A 57 1.99 0.77 -12.99
CA ASP A 57 2.10 2.13 -12.42
C ASP A 57 3.08 2.97 -13.23
N ASN A 58 2.68 3.32 -14.46
CA ASN A 58 3.56 3.96 -15.45
C ASN A 58 4.01 5.37 -15.02
N LYS A 59 3.20 6.06 -14.21
CA LYS A 59 3.47 7.41 -13.71
C LYS A 59 3.91 7.44 -12.24
N HIS A 60 4.18 6.27 -11.65
CA HIS A 60 4.58 6.11 -10.25
C HIS A 60 3.58 6.71 -9.23
N LYS A 61 2.32 6.91 -9.60
CA LYS A 61 1.31 7.58 -8.77
C LYS A 61 0.86 6.72 -7.60
N LEU A 62 0.79 5.42 -7.80
CA LEU A 62 0.51 4.49 -6.70
C LEU A 62 1.70 4.50 -5.73
N PHE A 63 2.92 4.41 -6.25
CA PHE A 63 4.13 4.45 -5.44
C PHE A 63 4.28 5.75 -4.66
N ASP A 64 3.98 6.90 -5.25
CA ASP A 64 4.05 8.21 -4.60
C ASP A 64 3.09 8.28 -3.39
N LYS A 65 1.82 7.85 -3.58
CA LYS A 65 0.82 7.82 -2.51
C LYS A 65 1.23 6.88 -1.37
N LEU A 66 1.68 5.67 -1.71
CA LEU A 66 2.17 4.72 -0.72
C LEU A 66 3.45 5.22 -0.04
N SER A 67 4.28 5.99 -0.73
CA SER A 67 5.46 6.63 -0.16
C SER A 67 5.09 7.72 0.85
N CYS A 68 3.98 8.44 0.65
CA CYS A 68 3.46 9.37 1.65
C CYS A 68 3.07 8.64 2.95
N GLU A 69 2.33 7.54 2.87
CA GLU A 69 1.97 6.70 4.03
C GLU A 69 3.23 6.19 4.74
N TRP A 70 4.15 5.68 3.93
CA TRP A 70 5.40 5.15 4.40
C TRP A 70 6.25 6.18 5.14
N ASN A 71 6.31 7.42 4.65
CA ASN A 71 7.08 8.49 5.27
C ASN A 71 6.54 8.90 6.65
N LEU A 72 5.28 8.60 6.92
CA LEU A 72 4.62 8.83 8.22
C LEU A 72 4.71 7.60 9.14
N CYS A 73 5.18 6.46 8.63
CA CYS A 73 5.36 5.24 9.41
C CYS A 73 6.80 5.16 9.96
N PRO A 74 7.03 4.90 11.26
CA PRO A 74 8.37 4.78 11.85
C PRO A 74 9.06 3.45 11.51
N MET A 75 8.63 2.76 10.45
CA MET A 75 9.17 1.48 10.02
C MET A 75 10.05 1.65 8.77
N VAL A 76 10.94 0.69 8.53
CA VAL A 76 11.80 0.58 7.34
C VAL A 76 11.66 -0.78 6.61
N ASN A 77 11.56 -0.74 5.28
CA ASN A 77 11.43 -1.88 4.38
C ASN A 77 12.87 -2.33 4.03
N THR A 78 13.56 -2.98 4.96
CA THR A 78 14.99 -3.29 4.82
C THR A 78 15.28 -4.13 3.58
N ARG A 79 14.40 -5.08 3.28
CA ARG A 79 14.54 -6.01 2.16
C ARG A 79 14.27 -5.40 0.79
N LEU A 80 13.67 -4.22 0.69
CA LEU A 80 13.44 -3.58 -0.61
C LEU A 80 14.77 -3.23 -1.31
N LYS A 81 15.83 -2.96 -0.53
CA LYS A 81 17.19 -2.74 -1.06
C LYS A 81 17.79 -3.99 -1.70
N GLU A 82 17.28 -5.17 -1.37
CA GLU A 82 17.72 -6.46 -1.93
C GLU A 82 17.01 -6.77 -3.26
N ASP A 83 15.98 -5.99 -3.63
CA ASP A 83 15.14 -6.26 -4.82
C ASP A 83 15.79 -5.80 -6.13
N ILE A 84 16.89 -6.45 -6.51
CA ILE A 84 17.58 -6.17 -7.78
C ILE A 84 16.66 -6.40 -8.97
N SER A 85 15.80 -7.43 -8.92
CA SER A 85 14.88 -7.77 -10.00
C SER A 85 13.82 -6.68 -10.22
N GLY A 86 13.19 -6.19 -9.15
CA GLY A 86 12.19 -5.12 -9.22
C GLY A 86 12.80 -3.75 -9.56
N LEU A 87 14.07 -3.52 -9.20
CA LEU A 87 14.79 -2.30 -9.56
C LEU A 87 15.13 -2.25 -11.06
N LEU A 88 15.53 -3.37 -11.65
CA LEU A 88 15.89 -3.46 -13.07
C LEU A 88 14.67 -3.56 -13.99
N ASP A 89 13.49 -3.89 -13.45
CA ASP A 89 12.28 -4.01 -14.26
C ASP A 89 11.67 -2.65 -14.61
N LYS A 90 11.64 -2.36 -15.91
CA LYS A 90 11.07 -1.15 -16.51
C LYS A 90 9.58 -1.27 -16.84
N SER A 91 8.99 -2.46 -16.71
CA SER A 91 7.59 -2.69 -17.06
C SER A 91 6.60 -2.01 -16.11
N ASN A 92 7.06 -1.55 -14.94
CA ASN A 92 6.23 -0.99 -13.87
C ASN A 92 5.04 -1.87 -13.47
N ARG A 93 5.11 -3.18 -13.76
CA ARG A 93 4.10 -4.15 -13.38
C ARG A 93 4.13 -4.38 -11.88
N ILE A 94 2.96 -4.33 -11.27
CA ILE A 94 2.78 -4.45 -9.83
C ILE A 94 1.62 -5.39 -9.55
N ALA A 95 1.78 -6.23 -8.53
CA ALA A 95 0.65 -6.82 -7.80
C ALA A 95 0.59 -6.21 -6.41
N MET A 96 -0.54 -5.62 -6.07
CA MET A 96 -0.81 -5.01 -4.78
C MET A 96 -1.86 -5.84 -4.04
N VAL A 97 -1.64 -5.98 -2.75
CA VAL A 97 -2.56 -6.66 -1.84
C VAL A 97 -2.88 -5.69 -0.71
N CYS A 98 -4.17 -5.42 -0.54
CA CYS A 98 -4.67 -4.60 0.55
C CYS A 98 -5.56 -5.45 1.46
N ILE A 99 -5.21 -5.53 2.74
CA ILE A 99 -5.99 -6.25 3.74
C ILE A 99 -6.65 -5.22 4.65
N THR A 100 -7.99 -5.21 4.61
CA THR A 100 -8.77 -4.30 5.45
C THR A 100 -8.83 -4.79 6.89
N ASN A 101 -8.83 -3.87 7.86
CA ASN A 101 -8.82 -4.21 9.29
C ASN A 101 -7.75 -5.27 9.60
N PHE A 102 -6.50 -4.98 9.22
CA PHE A 102 -5.38 -5.90 9.43
C PHE A 102 -4.89 -5.84 10.88
N PHE A 103 -4.97 -4.66 11.50
CA PHE A 103 -4.59 -4.43 12.89
C PHE A 103 -5.82 -4.45 13.80
N ASP A 104 -5.71 -5.15 14.93
CA ASP A 104 -6.84 -5.35 15.88
C ASP A 104 -7.28 -4.04 16.54
N ASP A 105 -6.33 -3.16 16.83
CA ASP A 105 -6.55 -2.02 17.74
C ASP A 105 -7.09 -0.76 17.03
N GLU A 106 -6.85 -0.61 15.72
CA GLU A 106 -7.00 0.70 15.05
C GLU A 106 -7.81 0.68 13.75
N ALA A 107 -8.44 -0.44 13.38
CA ALA A 107 -9.15 -0.59 12.10
C ALA A 107 -8.31 -0.11 10.88
N ALA A 108 -6.98 -0.14 11.03
CA ALA A 108 -6.06 0.27 9.99
C ALA A 108 -5.90 -0.85 8.96
N ASP A 109 -5.83 -0.44 7.71
CA ASP A 109 -5.60 -1.34 6.59
C ASP A 109 -4.09 -1.57 6.44
N PHE A 110 -3.71 -2.68 5.82
CA PHE A 110 -2.32 -2.99 5.51
C PHE A 110 -2.17 -3.27 4.02
N VAL A 111 -1.15 -2.66 3.42
CA VAL A 111 -0.84 -2.82 2.00
C VAL A 111 0.57 -3.36 1.85
N TYR A 112 0.71 -4.34 0.96
CA TYR A 112 2.01 -4.69 0.41
C TYR A 112 1.90 -4.84 -1.11
N PHE A 113 2.99 -4.57 -1.82
CA PHE A 113 3.03 -4.81 -3.27
C PHE A 113 4.35 -5.43 -3.71
N VAL A 114 4.24 -6.24 -4.76
CA VAL A 114 5.34 -6.94 -5.43
C VAL A 114 5.54 -6.28 -6.78
N LYS A 115 6.76 -5.77 -7.03
CA LYS A 115 7.13 -5.12 -8.29
C LYS A 115 7.89 -6.08 -9.19
N GLY A 116 7.49 -6.07 -10.45
CA GLY A 116 8.23 -6.59 -11.57
C GLY A 116 7.96 -8.06 -11.94
N TYR A 117 8.20 -8.40 -13.20
CA TYR A 117 7.77 -9.65 -13.83
C TYR A 117 8.27 -10.89 -13.11
N LYS A 118 9.57 -10.95 -12.78
CA LYS A 118 10.18 -12.11 -12.11
C LYS A 118 9.60 -12.33 -10.70
N ASN A 119 9.48 -11.25 -9.93
CA ASN A 119 8.94 -11.31 -8.58
C ASN A 119 7.44 -11.66 -8.61
N LEU A 120 6.69 -11.08 -9.55
CA LEU A 120 5.28 -11.36 -9.77
C LEU A 120 5.05 -12.82 -10.16
N ALA A 121 5.85 -13.37 -11.07
CA ALA A 121 5.78 -14.77 -11.44
C ALA A 121 6.04 -15.70 -10.24
N ASN A 122 7.04 -15.38 -9.41
CA ASN A 122 7.30 -16.16 -8.20
C ASN A 122 6.18 -16.03 -7.17
N PHE A 123 5.64 -14.82 -6.99
CA PHE A 123 4.48 -14.56 -6.14
C PHE A 123 3.29 -15.42 -6.56
N LEU A 124 2.86 -15.33 -7.82
CA LEU A 124 1.71 -16.07 -8.33
C LEU A 124 1.92 -17.59 -8.25
N LYS A 125 3.14 -18.09 -8.52
CA LYS A 125 3.48 -19.52 -8.42
C LYS A 125 3.27 -20.09 -7.02
N LEU A 126 3.47 -19.29 -5.98
CA LEU A 126 3.36 -19.74 -4.58
C LEU A 126 1.92 -19.73 -4.04
N THR A 127 0.96 -19.13 -4.75
CA THR A 127 -0.44 -18.95 -4.31
C THR A 127 -1.09 -20.24 -3.80
N PHE A 128 -0.84 -21.36 -4.46
CA PHE A 128 -1.43 -22.67 -4.11
C PHE A 128 -0.47 -23.59 -3.35
N SER A 129 0.71 -23.11 -2.97
CA SER A 129 1.72 -23.90 -2.25
C SER A 129 1.49 -23.98 -0.75
N GLY A 130 0.60 -23.14 -0.21
CA GLY A 130 0.40 -22.96 1.23
C GLY A 130 1.54 -22.23 1.95
N ARG A 131 2.61 -21.84 1.24
CA ARG A 131 3.76 -21.09 1.76
C ARG A 131 3.57 -19.61 1.49
N ALA A 132 3.82 -18.75 2.48
CA ALA A 132 3.80 -17.31 2.32
C ALA A 132 4.86 -16.85 1.30
N TYR A 133 4.57 -15.76 0.59
CA TYR A 133 5.58 -15.07 -0.21
C TYR A 133 6.71 -14.57 0.70
N ASN A 134 7.96 -14.88 0.33
CA ASN A 134 9.12 -14.60 1.16
C ASN A 134 10.17 -13.69 0.51
N ASP A 135 9.98 -13.29 -0.73
CA ASP A 135 10.91 -12.42 -1.44
C ASP A 135 10.67 -10.94 -1.08
N PRO A 136 11.55 -10.03 -1.52
CA PRO A 136 11.35 -8.60 -1.33
C PRO A 136 9.98 -8.12 -1.83
N CYS A 137 9.38 -7.23 -1.05
CA CYS A 137 8.18 -6.47 -1.39
C CYS A 137 8.22 -5.15 -0.60
N PHE A 138 7.46 -4.17 -1.09
CA PHE A 138 7.18 -2.99 -0.31
C PHE A 138 5.94 -3.25 0.55
N ALA A 139 5.96 -2.82 1.80
CA ALA A 139 4.82 -2.91 2.70
C ALA A 139 4.67 -1.68 3.58
N THR A 140 3.43 -1.29 3.87
CA THR A 140 3.10 -0.17 4.75
C THR A 140 1.70 -0.33 5.35
N PRO A 141 1.48 0.09 6.61
CA PRO A 141 0.14 0.45 7.06
C PRO A 141 -0.45 1.54 6.18
N LEU A 142 -1.78 1.54 6.05
CA LEU A 142 -2.53 2.49 5.26
C LEU A 142 -3.44 3.30 6.19
N GLN A 143 -3.18 4.61 6.31
CA GLN A 143 -3.86 5.49 7.27
C GLN A 143 -4.51 6.72 6.62
N ASN A 144 -3.88 7.29 5.60
CA ASN A 144 -4.29 8.54 4.94
C ASN A 144 -5.12 8.30 3.67
N PHE A 145 -4.90 7.19 2.98
CA PHE A 145 -5.63 6.83 1.76
C PHE A 145 -6.55 5.64 2.01
N THR A 146 -7.68 5.62 1.33
CA THR A 146 -8.49 4.41 1.21
C THR A 146 -7.99 3.59 0.03
N PHE A 147 -8.21 2.27 0.06
CA PHE A 147 -7.87 1.40 -1.08
C PHE A 147 -8.44 1.92 -2.41
N LYS A 148 -9.68 2.41 -2.40
CA LYS A 148 -10.33 3.03 -3.56
C LYS A 148 -9.52 4.23 -4.10
N LYS A 149 -9.09 5.15 -3.23
CA LYS A 149 -8.28 6.31 -3.60
C LYS A 149 -6.90 5.93 -4.15
N LEU A 150 -6.35 4.77 -3.77
CA LEU A 150 -5.09 4.27 -4.31
C LEU A 150 -5.27 3.80 -5.77
N ILE A 151 -6.27 2.94 -6.02
CA ILE A 151 -6.46 2.32 -7.34
C ILE A 151 -7.10 3.26 -8.38
N GLU A 152 -7.82 4.29 -7.95
CA GLU A 152 -8.38 5.33 -8.83
C GLU A 152 -7.35 6.44 -9.17
N SER A 153 -6.06 6.20 -8.92
CA SER A 153 -5.02 7.18 -9.27
C SER A 153 -4.85 7.28 -10.79
N PRO A 154 -4.72 8.49 -11.34
CA PRO A 154 -4.50 8.66 -12.77
C PRO A 154 -3.17 8.04 -13.19
N GLY A 155 -3.14 7.37 -14.35
CA GLY A 155 -1.95 6.70 -14.88
C GLY A 155 -1.68 5.30 -14.32
N LEU A 156 -2.68 4.70 -13.66
CA LEU A 156 -2.70 3.28 -13.34
C LEU A 156 -3.44 2.51 -14.43
N ASP A 157 -2.77 1.51 -15.00
CA ASP A 157 -3.42 0.56 -15.91
C ASP A 157 -3.86 -0.64 -15.08
N CYS A 158 -5.17 -0.78 -14.87
CA CYS A 158 -5.72 -1.90 -14.12
C CYS A 158 -5.88 -3.12 -15.02
N LEU A 159 -5.18 -4.21 -14.71
CA LEU A 159 -5.33 -5.50 -15.40
C LEU A 159 -6.35 -6.39 -14.69
N ALA A 160 -6.30 -6.43 -13.36
CA ALA A 160 -7.29 -7.15 -12.56
C ALA A 160 -7.50 -6.47 -11.21
N LEU A 161 -8.75 -6.49 -10.74
CA LEU A 161 -9.14 -6.07 -9.40
C LEU A 161 -10.16 -7.07 -8.85
N GLU A 162 -9.85 -7.69 -7.72
CA GLU A 162 -10.72 -8.69 -7.12
C GLU A 162 -10.71 -8.62 -5.59
N CYS A 163 -11.87 -8.94 -4.99
CA CYS A 163 -11.97 -9.21 -3.56
C CYS A 163 -11.85 -10.72 -3.35
N VAL A 164 -10.71 -11.16 -2.82
CA VAL A 164 -10.41 -12.59 -2.62
C VAL A 164 -11.28 -13.13 -1.49
N GLY A 165 -12.06 -14.17 -1.78
CA GLY A 165 -13.00 -14.77 -0.83
C GLY A 165 -12.35 -15.80 0.08
N LYS A 166 -12.80 -15.90 1.34
CA LYS A 166 -12.36 -16.95 2.28
C LYS A 166 -12.72 -18.37 1.81
N THR A 167 -13.72 -18.49 0.92
CA THR A 167 -14.19 -19.76 0.35
C THR A 167 -13.51 -20.11 -0.98
N GLU A 168 -12.82 -19.16 -1.60
CA GLU A 168 -12.16 -19.36 -2.90
C GLU A 168 -11.04 -20.39 -2.77
N THR A 169 -11.07 -21.43 -3.61
CA THR A 169 -10.07 -22.51 -3.60
C THR A 169 -9.86 -23.11 -2.19
N LYS A 170 -10.96 -23.41 -1.48
CA LYS A 170 -10.91 -23.88 -0.08
C LYS A 170 -10.19 -22.91 0.87
N GLY A 171 -10.16 -21.62 0.54
CA GLY A 171 -9.48 -20.57 1.30
C GLY A 171 -7.95 -20.55 1.15
N LEU A 172 -7.37 -21.39 0.29
CA LEU A 172 -5.91 -21.47 0.13
C LEU A 172 -5.30 -20.15 -0.35
N ARG A 173 -5.91 -19.53 -1.37
CA ARG A 173 -5.46 -18.23 -1.90
C ARG A 173 -5.58 -17.12 -0.87
N TRP A 174 -6.72 -17.05 -0.19
CA TRP A 174 -6.94 -16.08 0.88
C TRP A 174 -5.89 -16.23 1.99
N LEU A 175 -5.66 -17.46 2.45
CA LEU A 175 -4.67 -17.76 3.49
C LEU A 175 -3.24 -17.43 3.03
N TYR A 176 -2.92 -17.70 1.77
CA TYR A 176 -1.63 -17.36 1.17
C TYR A 176 -1.37 -15.85 1.21
N LEU A 177 -2.33 -15.04 0.75
CA LEU A 177 -2.20 -13.57 0.73
C LEU A 177 -2.10 -13.02 2.14
N TYR A 178 -2.93 -13.51 3.07
CA TYR A 178 -2.87 -13.09 4.47
C TYR A 178 -1.52 -13.43 5.12
N LYS A 179 -1.05 -14.68 4.99
CA LYS A 179 0.25 -15.08 5.54
C LYS A 179 1.41 -14.32 4.91
N SER A 180 1.28 -13.94 3.63
CA SER A 180 2.26 -13.09 2.95
C SER A 180 2.29 -11.68 3.53
N ALA A 181 1.13 -11.10 3.87
CA ALA A 181 1.05 -9.82 4.58
C ALA A 181 1.71 -9.88 5.97
N VAL A 182 1.40 -10.91 6.76
CA VAL A 182 2.03 -11.12 8.08
C VAL A 182 3.55 -11.22 7.93
N ASN A 183 4.02 -12.03 6.98
CA ASN A 183 5.46 -12.16 6.71
C ASN A 183 6.10 -10.85 6.24
N ALA A 184 5.39 -10.03 5.45
CA ALA A 184 5.86 -8.73 5.02
C ALA A 184 5.98 -7.76 6.21
N TRP A 185 4.97 -7.74 7.09
CA TRP A 185 4.98 -6.96 8.32
C TRP A 185 6.12 -7.36 9.26
N ASP A 186 6.33 -8.66 9.48
CA ASP A 186 7.37 -9.17 10.39
C ASP A 186 8.79 -8.82 9.95
N LYS A 187 8.97 -8.48 8.66
CA LYS A 187 10.25 -8.05 8.08
C LYS A 187 10.47 -6.54 8.13
N LEU A 188 9.45 -5.77 8.51
CA LEU A 188 9.62 -4.35 8.75
C LEU A 188 10.42 -4.15 10.03
N GLU A 189 11.40 -3.26 9.99
CA GLU A 189 12.20 -2.91 11.16
C GLU A 189 11.81 -1.53 11.66
N PHE A 190 11.78 -1.35 12.98
CA PHE A 190 11.51 -0.05 13.58
C PHE A 190 12.75 0.84 13.48
N ASP A 191 12.57 2.06 12.97
CA ASP A 191 13.61 3.06 12.85
C ASP A 191 13.35 4.21 13.83
N ASN A 192 14.20 4.27 14.86
CA ASN A 192 14.09 5.26 15.92
C ASN A 192 14.39 6.69 15.43
N GLU A 193 15.29 6.87 14.47
CA GLU A 193 15.62 8.19 13.94
C GLU A 193 14.46 8.74 13.10
N LYS A 194 13.86 7.87 12.28
CA LYS A 194 12.64 8.20 11.52
C LYS A 194 11.49 8.53 12.46
N TYR A 195 11.29 7.74 13.52
CA TYR A 195 10.30 8.01 14.57
C TYR A 195 10.49 9.38 15.22
N MET A 196 11.71 9.72 15.63
CA MET A 196 12.00 11.02 16.24
C MET A 196 11.74 12.16 15.27
N THR A 197 12.10 12.00 13.99
CA THR A 197 11.82 12.98 12.94
C THR A 197 10.32 13.21 12.75
N ILE A 198 9.53 12.14 12.73
CA ILE A 198 8.05 12.22 12.63
C ILE A 198 7.50 12.93 13.86
N LYS A 199 7.93 12.52 15.05
CA LYS A 199 7.50 13.12 16.32
C LYS A 199 7.84 14.61 16.41
N GLU A 200 9.02 15.02 15.98
CA GLU A 200 9.41 16.43 15.93
C GLU A 200 8.55 17.24 14.96
N ARG A 201 8.23 16.69 13.78
CA ARG A 201 7.35 17.34 12.81
C ARG A 201 5.94 17.55 13.36
N LEU A 202 5.39 16.57 14.09
CA LEU A 202 4.07 16.66 14.71
C LEU A 202 4.04 17.65 15.89
N ASN A 203 5.15 17.78 16.62
CA ASN A 203 5.25 18.71 17.76
C ASN A 203 5.61 20.14 17.36
N ARG A 204 6.02 20.40 16.11
CA ARG A 204 6.22 21.77 15.65
C ARG A 204 4.85 22.45 15.61
N PRO A 205 4.62 23.55 16.35
CA PRO A 205 3.43 24.34 16.17
C PRO A 205 3.43 24.80 14.71
N GLY A 206 2.52 24.24 13.90
CA GLY A 206 2.44 24.58 12.50
C GLY A 206 2.26 26.10 12.35
N PRO A 207 2.88 26.74 11.34
CA PRO A 207 2.38 28.04 10.94
C PRO A 207 0.88 27.89 10.69
N MET A 208 0.06 28.77 11.27
CA MET A 208 -1.35 28.90 10.89
C MET A 208 -1.38 28.92 9.37
N VAL A 209 -1.87 27.84 8.76
CA VAL A 209 -2.15 27.83 7.33
C VAL A 209 -3.28 28.85 7.17
N GLU A 210 -2.94 30.07 6.76
CA GLU A 210 -3.91 30.97 6.16
C GLU A 210 -4.59 30.16 5.06
N GLU A 211 -5.91 30.03 5.16
CA GLU A 211 -6.75 29.40 4.16
C GLU A 211 -6.32 29.91 2.79
N LEU A 212 -5.72 29.03 1.98
CA LEU A 212 -5.69 29.20 0.55
C LEU A 212 -7.17 29.11 0.12
N SER A 213 -7.84 30.26 0.16
CA SER A 213 -9.14 30.44 -0.47
C SER A 213 -8.94 30.14 -1.95
N ASP A 214 -9.51 29.01 -2.38
CA ASP A 214 -9.73 28.70 -3.78
C ASP A 214 -10.42 29.91 -4.43
N THR A 215 -9.62 30.76 -5.06
CA THR A 215 -10.12 31.81 -5.94
C THR A 215 -10.19 31.14 -7.30
N GLU A 216 -11.36 30.57 -7.59
CA GLU A 216 -11.75 30.16 -8.93
C GLU A 216 -11.74 31.43 -9.82
N GLU A 217 -10.59 31.72 -10.44
CA GLU A 217 -10.52 32.70 -11.52
C GLU A 217 -11.07 32.05 -12.80
N ASP A 218 -12.38 32.20 -12.96
CA ASP A 218 -13.08 32.10 -14.25
C ASP A 218 -12.38 33.01 -15.26
N THR A 219 -11.61 32.40 -16.17
CA THR A 219 -11.11 33.08 -17.38
C THR A 219 -11.85 32.50 -18.59
N PRO A 220 -12.78 33.24 -19.21
CA PRO A 220 -13.32 32.90 -20.51
C PRO A 220 -12.42 33.50 -21.61
N SER A 221 -11.82 32.64 -22.42
CA SER A 221 -11.14 33.00 -23.68
C SER A 221 -11.35 31.83 -24.62
N ASP A 222 -12.41 31.83 -25.42
CA ASP A 222 -12.49 32.48 -26.73
C ASP A 222 -11.83 31.64 -27.84
N THR A 223 -12.59 31.55 -28.91
CA THR A 223 -12.64 30.59 -30.01
C THR A 223 -11.38 30.47 -30.87
N THR A 224 -11.09 29.25 -31.32
CA THR A 224 -10.69 28.97 -32.71
C THR A 224 -11.21 27.60 -33.12
N ASP A 225 -12.23 27.64 -33.99
CA ASP A 225 -12.44 26.66 -35.06
C ASP A 225 -11.12 26.49 -35.84
N ASP A 226 -10.73 25.25 -36.14
CA ASP A 226 -9.99 24.92 -37.36
C ASP A 226 -9.98 23.38 -37.58
N ASP A 227 -10.73 23.00 -38.60
CA ASP A 227 -10.43 22.05 -39.66
C ASP A 227 -10.02 20.58 -39.36
N ASP A 228 -10.95 19.70 -39.73
CA ASP A 228 -10.79 18.66 -40.77
C ASP A 228 -9.39 18.09 -41.01
N GLU A 229 -9.23 16.80 -40.69
CA GLU A 229 -8.66 15.84 -41.65
C GLU A 229 -9.03 14.41 -41.22
N GLU A 230 -10.06 13.88 -41.86
CA GLU A 230 -10.35 12.44 -41.90
C GLU A 230 -9.17 11.72 -42.54
N LYS A 231 -8.54 10.81 -41.80
CA LYS A 231 -7.57 9.88 -42.35
C LYS A 231 -8.16 8.49 -42.31
N GLU A 232 -8.75 8.09 -43.44
CA GLU A 232 -8.96 6.70 -43.79
C GLU A 232 -7.61 5.98 -43.72
N VAL A 233 -7.54 4.92 -42.91
CA VAL A 233 -6.40 4.01 -42.90
C VAL A 233 -6.92 2.67 -43.38
N ASP A 234 -6.36 2.28 -44.52
CA ASP A 234 -6.64 1.10 -45.32
C ASP A 234 -6.65 -0.21 -44.51
N GLU A 235 -7.64 -1.04 -44.83
CA GLU A 235 -7.78 -2.43 -44.41
C GLU A 235 -6.73 -3.29 -45.14
N ASP A 236 -5.58 -3.56 -44.51
CA ASP A 236 -4.66 -4.57 -45.00
C ASP A 236 -5.05 -5.97 -44.46
N GLU A 237 -5.81 -6.64 -45.31
CA GLU A 237 -5.77 -8.07 -45.67
C GLU A 237 -4.59 -8.87 -45.07
N TYR A 238 -4.88 -9.78 -44.13
CA TYR A 238 -3.95 -10.86 -43.77
C TYR A 238 -4.49 -12.20 -44.29
N GLU A 239 -3.78 -12.69 -45.30
CA GLU A 239 -3.95 -13.99 -45.94
C GLU A 239 -3.78 -15.15 -44.94
N ASP A 240 -4.69 -16.10 -45.06
CA ASP A 240 -4.60 -17.44 -44.46
C ASP A 240 -3.32 -18.15 -44.94
N LEU A 241 -2.46 -18.53 -43.99
CA LEU A 241 -1.42 -19.54 -44.22
C LEU A 241 -1.82 -20.81 -43.48
N ASP A 242 -2.55 -21.66 -44.21
CA ASP A 242 -2.53 -23.10 -44.01
C ASP A 242 -1.14 -23.63 -44.39
N ASP A 243 -0.44 -24.29 -43.47
CA ASP A 243 0.61 -25.26 -43.81
C ASP A 243 0.69 -26.34 -42.71
N GLU A 244 0.22 -27.53 -43.10
CA GLU A 244 0.51 -28.92 -42.66
C GLU A 244 0.65 -29.32 -41.16
#